data_AF-A0A9D0YQI7-F1
#
_entry.id   AF-A0A9D0YQI7-F1
#
_cell.length_a   1.000
_cell.length_b   1.000
_cell.length_c   1.000
_cell.angle_alpha   90.00
_cell.angle_beta   90.00
_cell.angle_gamma   90.00
#
_symmetry.space_group_name_H-M   'P 1'
#
loop_
_entity.id
_entity.type
_entity.pdbx_description
1 polymer ?
#
loop_
_entity_poly.entity_id
_entity_poly.type
_entity_poly.pdbx_seq_one_letter_code
_entity_poly.pdbx_strand_id
1 'polypeptide(L)'
;MEQEQACEQATHLAGTAREYMTLLEQAPPLRAQGLTGDFRVLADFNGTVLAGHQTKFGIHFVTWDRDFRWTGLNYGHYFQENYLAAKQDFAIRSGLIPQHQVFSQEQLTEVFRCCTVTLDADLNLTPQQEACIRDIQEQIENGIPDVVDRIKEQERQLAQPYIPQHTM
;
A
#
# COMPACT_ATOMS: atom_id res chain seq x y z
N MET A 1 5.61 -12.02 23.61
CA MET A 1 4.78 -11.64 22.45
C MET A 1 5.04 -10.20 22.03
N GLU A 2 4.78 -9.15 22.83
CA GLU A 2 5.00 -7.75 22.38
C GLU A 2 6.45 -7.43 21.97
N GLN A 3 7.44 -7.90 22.73
CA GLN A 3 8.86 -7.68 22.38
C GLN A 3 9.28 -8.42 21.10
N GLU A 4 8.67 -9.57 20.84
CA GLU A 4 8.95 -10.41 19.67
C GLU A 4 8.36 -9.79 18.41
N GLN A 5 7.09 -9.36 18.47
CA GLN A 5 6.43 -8.61 17.39
C GLN A 5 7.16 -7.30 17.08
N ALA A 6 7.60 -6.57 18.11
CA ALA A 6 8.38 -5.35 17.91
C ALA A 6 9.74 -5.63 17.24
N CYS A 7 10.39 -6.76 17.56
CA CYS A 7 11.64 -7.18 16.93
C CYS A 7 11.44 -7.55 15.46
N GLU A 8 10.37 -8.28 15.14
CA GLU A 8 9.99 -8.64 13.78
C GLU A 8 9.69 -7.39 12.95
N GLN A 9 8.90 -6.46 13.48
CA GLN A 9 8.59 -5.20 12.81
C GLN A 9 9.85 -4.37 12.56
N ALA A 10 10.73 -4.25 13.56
CA ALA A 10 12.00 -3.54 13.40
C ALA A 10 12.89 -4.19 12.33
N THR A 11 12.94 -5.52 12.29
CA THR A 11 13.71 -6.27 11.29
C THR A 11 13.15 -6.05 9.89
N HIS A 12 11.82 -6.09 9.73
CA HIS A 12 11.14 -5.82 8.47
C HIS A 12 11.41 -4.38 7.97
N LEU A 13 11.30 -3.39 8.86
CA LEU A 13 11.60 -2.00 8.55
C LEU A 13 13.05 -1.79 8.16
N ALA A 14 14.00 -2.39 8.89
CA ALA A 14 15.42 -2.33 8.56
C ALA A 14 15.72 -3.01 7.21
N GLY A 15 15.07 -4.13 6.91
CA GLY A 15 15.16 -4.80 5.62
C GLY A 15 14.68 -3.92 4.46
N THR A 16 13.52 -3.31 4.64
CA THR A 16 12.93 -2.36 3.67
C THR A 16 13.83 -1.15 3.46
N ALA A 17 14.38 -0.59 4.55
CA ALA A 17 15.32 0.53 4.50
C ALA A 17 16.58 0.20 3.72
N ARG A 18 17.17 -0.97 4.02
CA ARG A 18 18.34 -1.47 3.29
C ARG A 18 18.04 -1.66 1.80
N GLU A 19 16.88 -2.20 1.45
CA GLU A 19 16.45 -2.40 0.05
C GLU A 19 16.47 -1.07 -0.71
N TYR A 20 15.69 -0.08 -0.27
CA TYR A 20 15.58 1.17 -1.03
C TYR A 20 16.87 2.00 -1.01
N MET A 21 17.64 1.97 0.09
CA MET A 21 18.92 2.70 0.16
C MET A 21 19.93 2.12 -0.85
N THR A 22 20.03 0.80 -0.90
CA THR A 22 20.92 0.10 -1.85
C THR A 22 20.52 0.43 -3.29
N LEU A 23 19.22 0.43 -3.59
CA LEU A 23 18.73 0.80 -4.92
C LEU A 23 19.01 2.26 -5.25
N LEU A 24 18.82 3.19 -4.30
CA LEU A 24 19.07 4.62 -4.51
C LEU A 24 20.53 4.94 -4.81
N GLU A 25 21.45 4.33 -4.07
CA GLU A 25 22.90 4.51 -4.24
C GLU A 25 23.35 4.11 -5.64
N GLN A 26 22.76 3.05 -6.20
CA GLN A 26 23.11 2.49 -7.50
C GLN A 26 22.28 3.09 -8.66
N ALA A 27 21.09 3.61 -8.35
CA ALA A 27 20.15 4.11 -9.35
C ALA A 27 20.74 5.26 -10.16
N PRO A 28 20.50 5.35 -11.47
CA PRO A 28 20.92 6.49 -12.27
C PRO A 28 20.07 7.74 -11.96
N PRO A 29 20.60 8.95 -12.20
CA PRO A 29 19.82 10.18 -12.07
C PRO A 29 18.67 10.21 -13.09
N LEU A 30 17.47 10.56 -12.63
CA LEU A 30 16.31 10.78 -13.49
C LEU A 30 16.45 12.12 -14.21
N ARG A 31 16.51 12.06 -15.54
CA ARG A 31 16.57 13.25 -16.39
C ARG A 31 15.24 13.46 -17.09
N ALA A 32 14.67 14.64 -16.87
CA ALA A 32 13.47 15.12 -17.58
C ALA A 32 13.50 16.65 -17.68
N GLN A 33 12.87 17.20 -18.71
CA GLN A 33 12.76 18.65 -18.89
C GLN A 33 12.00 19.28 -17.73
N GLY A 34 12.56 20.33 -17.15
CA GLY A 34 11.96 21.04 -16.01
C GLY A 34 12.06 20.33 -14.66
N LEU A 35 12.60 19.10 -14.61
CA LEU A 35 12.87 18.42 -13.35
C LEU A 35 14.11 19.03 -12.69
N THR A 36 13.95 19.42 -11.43
CA THR A 36 15.04 19.95 -10.59
C THR A 36 15.18 19.08 -9.34
N GLY A 37 16.40 18.93 -8.83
CA GLY A 37 16.71 18.04 -7.71
C GLY A 37 17.35 16.72 -8.15
N ASP A 38 17.82 15.94 -7.17
CA ASP A 38 18.53 14.68 -7.38
C ASP A 38 17.59 13.48 -7.25
N PHE A 39 16.64 13.40 -8.18
CA PHE A 39 15.76 12.24 -8.30
C PHE A 39 16.53 11.09 -8.94
N ARG A 40 16.38 9.88 -8.39
CA ARG A 40 17.04 8.66 -8.87
C ARG A 40 16.00 7.64 -9.32
N VAL A 41 16.26 6.97 -10.43
CA VAL A 41 15.33 5.99 -11.02
C VAL A 41 15.46 4.65 -10.31
N LEU A 42 14.44 4.27 -9.53
CA LEU A 42 14.38 2.97 -8.86
C LEU A 42 13.78 1.90 -9.77
N ALA A 43 12.78 2.26 -10.58
CA ALA A 43 12.23 1.40 -11.61
C ALA A 43 11.64 2.26 -12.75
N ASP A 44 11.70 1.77 -13.99
CA ASP A 44 11.12 2.41 -15.17
C ASP A 44 10.55 1.33 -16.08
N PHE A 45 9.23 1.31 -16.26
CA PHE A 45 8.54 0.30 -17.04
C PHE A 45 7.27 0.87 -17.67
N ASN A 46 7.05 0.56 -18.95
CA ASN A 46 5.83 0.90 -19.70
C ASN A 46 5.43 2.39 -19.61
N GLY A 47 6.42 3.28 -19.58
CA GLY A 47 6.18 4.72 -19.49
C GLY A 47 5.87 5.23 -18.08
N THR A 48 5.84 4.39 -17.04
CA THR A 48 5.79 4.81 -15.64
C THR A 48 7.17 4.66 -15.00
N VAL A 49 7.57 5.64 -14.20
CA VAL A 49 8.82 5.64 -13.44
C VAL A 49 8.54 5.71 -11.95
N LEU A 50 9.19 4.86 -11.15
CA LEU A 50 9.32 5.01 -9.71
C LEU A 50 10.67 5.65 -9.42
N ALA A 51 10.63 6.80 -8.77
CA ALA A 51 11.82 7.55 -8.38
C ALA A 51 11.90 7.72 -6.86
N GLY A 52 13.14 7.80 -6.36
CA GLY A 52 13.42 8.24 -5.01
C GLY A 52 14.23 9.52 -5.00
N HIS A 53 14.03 10.34 -3.98
CA HIS A 53 14.74 11.61 -3.77
C HIS A 53 15.11 11.73 -2.30
N GLN A 54 16.41 11.83 -2.04
CA GLN A 54 16.90 12.08 -0.70
C GLN A 54 16.66 13.54 -0.31
N THR A 55 16.00 13.72 0.84
CA THR A 55 15.75 15.03 1.45
C THR A 55 16.42 15.11 2.82
N LYS A 56 16.37 16.29 3.45
CA LYS A 56 16.84 16.45 4.85
C LYS A 56 16.01 15.69 5.88
N PHE A 57 14.81 15.22 5.52
CA PHE A 57 13.90 14.52 6.42
C PHE A 57 13.82 13.01 6.15
N GLY A 58 14.48 12.52 5.10
CA GLY A 58 14.38 11.12 4.69
C GLY A 58 14.27 11.00 3.18
N ILE A 59 13.88 9.82 2.72
CA ILE A 59 13.68 9.54 1.31
C ILE A 59 12.23 9.80 0.95
N HIS A 60 12.01 10.60 -0.10
CA HIS A 60 10.70 10.75 -0.70
C HIS A 60 10.59 9.87 -1.95
N PHE A 61 9.50 9.12 -2.05
CA PHE A 61 9.17 8.31 -3.22
C PHE A 61 8.10 8.98 -4.06
N VAL A 62 8.27 8.90 -5.38
CA VAL A 62 7.36 9.50 -6.36
C VAL A 62 7.21 8.56 -7.55
N THR A 63 5.98 8.42 -8.04
CA THR A 63 5.72 7.81 -9.35
C THR A 63 5.32 8.87 -10.35
N TRP A 64 5.82 8.77 -11.58
CA TRP A 64 5.44 9.65 -12.68
C TRP A 64 5.16 8.84 -13.94
N ASP A 65 4.35 9.39 -14.84
CA ASP A 65 4.32 8.91 -16.22
C ASP A 65 5.22 9.78 -17.08
N ARG A 66 5.93 9.15 -18.00
CA ARG A 66 6.68 9.85 -19.05
C ARG A 66 5.71 10.47 -20.04
N ASP A 67 6.04 11.65 -20.52
CA ASP A 67 5.30 12.26 -21.62
C ASP A 67 5.45 11.42 -22.91
N PHE A 68 4.57 11.66 -23.88
CA PHE A 68 4.59 10.96 -25.17
C PHE A 68 5.97 11.03 -25.89
N ARG A 69 6.75 12.08 -25.61
CA ARG A 69 8.05 12.33 -26.22
C ARG A 69 9.22 11.75 -25.43
N TRP A 70 8.98 11.12 -24.29
CA TRP A 70 9.98 10.61 -23.35
C TRP A 70 10.97 11.67 -22.84
N THR A 71 10.58 12.94 -22.93
CA THR A 71 11.40 14.09 -22.53
C THR A 71 10.98 14.69 -21.19
N GLY A 72 9.72 14.52 -20.81
CA GLY A 72 9.11 15.10 -19.63
C GLY A 72 8.43 14.05 -18.76
N LEU A 73 7.92 14.51 -17.61
CA LEU A 73 7.19 13.71 -16.63
C LEU A 73 5.85 14.39 -16.34
N ASN A 74 4.79 13.60 -16.17
CA ASN A 74 3.43 14.04 -15.88
C ASN A 74 2.81 13.18 -14.77
N TYR A 75 1.67 13.64 -14.24
CA TYR A 75 0.82 12.88 -13.31
C TYR A 75 1.56 12.31 -12.10
N GLY A 76 2.33 13.14 -11.39
CA GLY A 76 3.14 12.69 -10.25
C GLY A 76 2.32 12.32 -9.01
N HIS A 77 2.49 11.12 -8.48
CA HIS A 77 1.97 10.73 -7.15
C HIS A 77 3.12 10.69 -6.14
N TYR A 78 2.94 11.38 -5.01
CA TYR A 78 3.99 11.58 -4.01
C TYR A 78 3.63 10.82 -2.73
N PHE A 79 4.53 9.95 -2.28
CA PHE A 79 4.27 9.03 -1.17
C PHE A 79 5.08 9.36 0.09
N GLN A 80 5.83 10.46 0.08
CA GLN A 80 6.79 10.78 1.15
C GLN A 80 7.67 9.54 1.43
N GLU A 81 7.77 9.10 2.68
CA GLU A 81 8.57 7.95 3.11
C GLU A 81 7.88 6.59 2.87
N ASN A 82 6.64 6.58 2.36
CA ASN A 82 5.86 5.35 2.17
C ASN A 82 6.28 4.60 0.89
N TYR A 83 7.39 3.87 0.99
CA TYR A 83 7.94 3.09 -0.11
C TYR A 83 6.98 2.01 -0.62
N LEU A 84 6.23 1.36 0.28
CA LEU A 84 5.31 0.28 -0.08
C LEU A 84 4.17 0.80 -0.97
N ALA A 85 3.56 1.93 -0.60
CA ALA A 85 2.53 2.56 -1.41
C ALA A 85 3.06 2.99 -2.79
N ALA A 86 4.29 3.51 -2.85
CA ALA A 86 4.93 3.87 -4.11
C ALA A 86 5.18 2.67 -5.03
N LYS A 87 5.61 1.51 -4.47
CA LYS A 87 5.77 0.26 -5.22
C LYS A 87 4.42 -0.23 -5.78
N GLN A 88 3.36 -0.19 -4.97
CA GLN A 88 2.03 -0.62 -5.38
C GLN A 88 1.48 0.28 -6.49
N ASP A 89 1.58 1.60 -6.34
CA ASP A 89 1.14 2.56 -7.35
C ASP A 89 1.92 2.38 -8.67
N PHE A 90 3.24 2.22 -8.60
CA PHE A 90 4.07 1.92 -9.77
C PHE A 90 3.59 0.63 -10.47
N ALA A 91 3.37 -0.45 -9.72
CA ALA A 91 2.96 -1.73 -10.28
C ALA A 91 1.60 -1.65 -10.99
N ILE A 92 0.66 -0.89 -10.45
CA ILE A 92 -0.66 -0.67 -11.05
C ILE A 92 -0.54 0.21 -12.31
N ARG A 93 0.11 1.36 -12.20
CA ARG A 93 0.20 2.35 -13.30
C ARG A 93 0.99 1.85 -14.49
N SER A 94 2.07 1.13 -14.23
CA SER A 94 2.90 0.51 -15.27
C SER A 94 2.22 -0.69 -15.94
N GLY A 95 1.10 -1.17 -15.40
CA GLY A 95 0.35 -2.32 -15.91
C GLY A 95 0.94 -3.67 -15.54
N LEU A 96 1.89 -3.73 -14.58
CA LEU A 96 2.39 -5.00 -14.03
C LEU A 96 1.30 -5.75 -13.25
N ILE A 97 0.36 -5.01 -12.65
CA ILE A 97 -0.79 -5.56 -11.93
C ILE A 97 -2.07 -4.93 -12.49
N PRO A 98 -3.10 -5.72 -12.86
CA PRO A 98 -4.37 -5.16 -13.30
C PRO A 98 -5.07 -4.43 -12.14
N GLN A 99 -5.35 -3.14 -12.30
CA GLN A 99 -5.97 -2.31 -11.26
C GLN A 99 -7.27 -2.91 -10.69
N HIS A 100 -8.08 -3.55 -11.53
CA HIS A 100 -9.36 -4.15 -11.14
C HIS A 100 -9.22 -5.42 -10.28
N GLN A 101 -8.00 -5.94 -10.10
CA GLN A 101 -7.70 -7.07 -9.22
C GLN A 101 -7.10 -6.63 -7.89
N VAL A 102 -6.89 -5.32 -7.68
CA VAL A 102 -6.33 -4.79 -6.44
C VAL A 102 -7.44 -4.20 -5.59
N PHE A 103 -7.57 -4.74 -4.37
CA PHE A 103 -8.48 -4.20 -3.37
C PHE A 103 -7.78 -3.17 -2.49
N SER A 104 -8.50 -2.12 -2.10
CA SER A 104 -8.02 -1.19 -1.07
C SER A 104 -7.96 -1.89 0.30
N GLN A 105 -7.21 -1.31 1.24
CA GLN A 105 -7.21 -1.83 2.61
C GLN A 105 -8.61 -1.83 3.22
N GLU A 106 -9.45 -0.81 2.96
CA GLU A 106 -10.83 -0.80 3.46
C GLU A 106 -11.67 -1.90 2.83
N GLN A 107 -11.51 -2.15 1.52
CA GLN A 107 -12.21 -3.24 0.83
C GLN A 107 -11.80 -4.61 1.39
N LEU A 108 -10.50 -4.84 1.62
CA LEU A 108 -10.01 -6.09 2.23
C LEU A 108 -10.51 -6.24 3.67
N THR A 109 -10.55 -5.16 4.45
CA THR A 109 -11.08 -5.15 5.82
C THR A 109 -12.56 -5.57 5.83
N GLU A 110 -13.35 -5.06 4.89
CA GLU A 110 -14.77 -5.42 4.77
C GLU A 110 -14.97 -6.85 4.27
N VAL A 111 -14.13 -7.32 3.33
CA VAL A 111 -14.13 -8.72 2.90
C VAL A 111 -13.84 -9.64 4.09
N PHE A 112 -12.83 -9.32 4.89
CA PHE A 112 -12.50 -10.09 6.09
C PHE A 112 -13.67 -10.13 7.08
N ARG A 113 -14.32 -8.99 7.34
CA ARG A 113 -15.51 -8.91 8.19
C ARG A 113 -16.63 -9.83 7.68
N CYS A 114 -16.91 -9.79 6.38
CA CYS A 114 -17.91 -10.66 5.74
C CYS A 114 -17.54 -12.15 5.87
N CYS A 115 -16.26 -12.50 5.72
CA CYS A 115 -15.77 -13.87 5.92
C CYS A 115 -16.03 -14.34 7.35
N THR A 116 -15.71 -13.53 8.36
CA THR A 116 -15.95 -13.86 9.78
C THR A 116 -17.43 -14.10 10.05
N VAL A 117 -18.31 -13.19 9.60
CA VAL A 117 -19.77 -13.34 9.74
C VAL A 117 -20.27 -14.62 9.04
N THR A 118 -19.72 -14.96 7.88
CA THR A 118 -20.13 -16.14 7.12
C THR A 118 -19.74 -17.45 7.81
N LEU A 119 -18.56 -17.50 8.45
CA LEU A 119 -18.09 -18.66 9.19
C LEU A 119 -18.80 -18.84 10.54
N ASP A 120 -19.19 -17.75 11.19
CA ASP A 120 -19.92 -17.78 12.46
C ASP A 120 -21.43 -18.04 12.26
N ALA A 121 -21.93 -17.77 11.06
CA ALA A 121 -23.30 -18.08 10.71
C ALA A 121 -23.49 -19.60 10.52
N ASP A 122 -24.61 -20.14 11.01
CA ASP A 122 -25.00 -21.54 10.84
C ASP A 122 -25.51 -21.79 9.40
N LEU A 123 -24.63 -21.54 8.43
CA LEU A 123 -24.83 -21.76 7.02
C LEU A 123 -24.33 -23.16 6.67
N ASN A 124 -25.08 -23.88 5.82
CA ASN A 124 -24.67 -25.19 5.30
C ASN A 124 -23.56 -25.02 4.22
N LEU A 125 -22.38 -24.56 4.64
CA LEU A 125 -21.20 -24.46 3.80
C LEU A 125 -20.65 -25.85 3.50
N THR A 126 -20.19 -26.06 2.27
CA THR A 126 -19.38 -27.24 1.97
C THR A 126 -17.99 -27.11 2.60
N PRO A 127 -17.29 -28.22 2.91
CA PRO A 127 -15.93 -28.16 3.45
C PRO A 127 -14.96 -27.35 2.57
N GLN A 128 -15.14 -27.38 1.25
CA GLN A 128 -14.33 -26.62 0.30
C GLN A 128 -14.60 -25.11 0.37
N GLN A 129 -15.86 -24.70 0.56
CA GLN A 129 -16.20 -23.29 0.73
C GLN A 129 -15.65 -22.75 2.05
N GLU A 130 -15.78 -23.51 3.13
CA GLU A 130 -15.23 -23.13 4.43
C GLU A 130 -13.70 -22.97 4.37
N ALA A 131 -12.99 -23.93 3.76
CA ALA A 131 -11.54 -23.84 3.55
C ALA A 131 -11.16 -22.59 2.73
N CYS A 132 -11.85 -22.33 1.63
CA CYS A 132 -11.60 -21.15 0.80
C CYS A 132 -11.80 -19.84 1.58
N ILE A 133 -12.85 -19.74 2.40
CA ILE A 133 -13.09 -18.54 3.22
C ILE A 133 -11.98 -18.36 4.28
N ARG A 134 -11.50 -19.44 4.88
CA ARG A 134 -10.37 -19.41 5.83
C ARG A 134 -9.08 -19.00 5.15
N ASP A 135 -8.81 -19.49 3.95
CA ASP A 135 -7.64 -19.09 3.15
C ASP A 135 -7.68 -17.59 2.80
N ILE A 136 -8.87 -17.05 2.51
CA ILE A 136 -9.05 -15.60 2.28
C ILE A 136 -8.71 -14.82 3.56
N GLN A 137 -9.20 -15.25 4.72
CA GLN A 137 -8.88 -14.60 6.00
C GLN A 137 -7.38 -14.61 6.28
N GLU A 138 -6.72 -15.75 6.10
CA GLU A 138 -5.27 -15.88 6.31
C GLU A 138 -4.48 -14.97 5.36
N GLN A 139 -4.86 -14.90 4.08
CA GLN A 139 -4.21 -13.99 3.12
C GLN A 139 -4.36 -12.52 3.52
N ILE A 140 -5.55 -12.13 3.99
CA ILE A 140 -5.81 -10.75 4.42
C ILE A 140 -5.06 -10.43 5.71
N GLU A 141 -5.04 -11.33 6.70
CA GLU A 141 -4.28 -11.15 7.95
C GLU A 141 -2.78 -11.01 7.70
N ASN A 142 -2.23 -11.81 6.79
CA ASN A 142 -0.82 -11.70 6.41
C ASN A 142 -0.49 -10.35 5.73
N GLY A 143 -1.43 -9.79 4.96
CA GLY A 143 -1.26 -8.50 4.29
C GLY A 143 -1.59 -7.28 5.18
N ILE A 144 -2.51 -7.44 6.13
CA ILE A 144 -3.03 -6.41 7.03
C ILE A 144 -3.09 -7.00 8.45
N PRO A 145 -1.95 -7.04 9.17
CA PRO A 145 -1.88 -7.71 10.48
C PRO A 145 -2.80 -7.11 11.55
N ASP A 146 -3.23 -5.86 11.38
CA ASP A 146 -4.13 -5.12 12.28
C ASP A 146 -5.60 -5.13 11.81
N VAL A 147 -5.98 -6.00 10.86
CA VAL A 147 -7.34 -6.02 10.27
C VAL A 147 -8.46 -6.14 11.30
N VAL A 148 -8.26 -6.95 12.35
CA VAL A 148 -9.24 -7.15 13.43
C VAL A 148 -9.46 -5.87 14.24
N ASP A 149 -8.39 -5.12 14.52
CA ASP A 149 -8.49 -3.87 15.28
C ASP A 149 -9.11 -2.75 14.45
N ARG A 150 -8.85 -2.73 13.13
CA ARG A 150 -9.52 -1.84 12.19
C ARG A 150 -11.03 -2.04 12.16
N ILE A 151 -11.49 -3.29 12.16
CA ILE A 151 -12.92 -3.62 12.21
C ILE A 151 -13.55 -3.07 13.49
N LYS A 152 -12.94 -3.32 14.66
CA LYS A 152 -13.43 -2.81 15.94
C LYS A 152 -13.53 -1.28 15.95
N GLU A 153 -12.55 -0.59 15.37
CA GLU A 153 -12.54 0.86 15.30
C GLU A 153 -13.63 1.39 14.36
N GLN A 154 -13.85 0.76 13.20
CA GLN A 154 -14.96 1.08 12.31
C GLN A 154 -16.32 0.89 12.99
N GLU A 155 -16.52 -0.21 13.72
CA GLU A 155 -17.76 -0.48 14.46
C GLU A 155 -18.02 0.57 15.55
N ARG A 156 -16.96 1.01 16.26
CA ARG A 156 -17.06 2.09 17.25
C ARG A 156 -17.46 3.42 16.63
N GLN A 157 -16.92 3.76 15.45
CA GLN A 157 -17.26 4.98 14.74
C GLN A 157 -18.72 4.96 14.24
N LEU A 158 -19.20 3.81 13.77
CA LEU A 158 -20.60 3.62 13.36
C LEU A 158 -21.58 3.64 14.54
N ALA A 159 -21.12 3.25 15.74
CA ALA A 159 -21.92 3.27 16.96
C ALA A 159 -22.03 4.66 17.63
N GLN A 160 -21.30 5.69 17.15
CA GLN A 160 -21.43 7.04 17.67
C GLN A 160 -22.71 7.72 17.13
N PRO A 161 -23.58 8.27 17.99
CA PRO A 161 -24.76 8.98 17.53
C PRO A 161 -24.37 10.23 16.73
N TYR A 162 -24.94 10.39 15.54
CA TYR A 162 -24.83 11.62 14.76
C TYR A 162 -25.38 12.80 15.58
N ILE A 163 -24.51 13.74 15.96
CA ILE A 163 -24.91 15.02 16.55
C ILE A 163 -24.88 16.06 15.42
N PRO A 164 -26.03 16.49 14.87
CA PRO A 164 -26.05 17.56 13.89
C PRO A 164 -25.50 18.83 14.53
N GLN A 165 -24.47 19.41 13.91
CA GLN A 165 -23.98 20.74 14.30
C GLN A 165 -25.08 21.76 13.96
N HIS A 166 -25.72 22.32 14.98
CA HIS A 166 -26.57 23.50 14.80
C HIS A 166 -25.67 24.70 14.47
N THR A 167 -25.66 25.08 13.20
CA THR A 167 -25.15 26.38 12.75
C THR A 167 -26.03 27.48 13.35
N MET A 168 -25.45 28.35 14.18
CA MET A 168 -26.03 29.66 14.51
C MET A 168 -25.69 30.68 13.41
#